data_AF-A0AAV5YNV5-F1
#
_entry.id   AF-A0AAV5YNV5-F1
#
_cell.length_a   1.000
_cell.length_b   1.000
_cell.length_c   1.000
_cell.angle_alpha   90.00
_cell.angle_beta   90.00
_cell.angle_gamma   90.00
#
_symmetry.space_group_name_H-M   'P 1'
#
loop_
_entity.id
_entity.type
_entity.pdbx_description
1 polymer ?
#
loop_
_entity_poly.entity_id
_entity_poly.type
_entity_poly.pdbx_seq_one_letter_code
_entity_poly.pdbx_strand_id
1 'polypeptide(L)' 'MTSDPAANGEVDFSTPNEYVGIFLQRSTEGEAVARVLSDQGVEVSFGITYIECRAKNRLHIRFDDISEELGTDVDGY' A
#
# COMPACT_ATOMS: atom_id res chain seq x y z
N MET A 1 -6.06 1.86 35.48
CA MET A 1 -5.01 2.34 34.55
C MET A 1 -4.16 1.13 34.20
N THR A 2 -4.50 0.44 33.12
CA THR A 2 -3.72 -0.69 32.59
C THR A 2 -2.75 -0.13 31.57
N SER A 3 -1.46 -0.23 31.85
CA SER A 3 -0.38 0.16 30.96
C SER A 3 -0.40 -0.71 29.70
N ASP A 4 -0.47 -0.07 28.54
CA ASP A 4 -0.39 -0.68 27.22
C ASP A 4 1.06 -1.18 26.96
N PRO A 5 1.28 -2.48 26.71
CA PRO A 5 2.61 -3.03 26.42
C PRO A 5 3.15 -2.67 25.03
N ALA A 6 2.42 -1.93 24.19
CA ALA A 6 2.87 -1.57 22.84
C ALA A 6 4.06 -0.58 22.78
N ALA A 7 4.56 -0.08 23.92
CA ALA A 7 5.59 0.95 23.96
C ALA A 7 7.00 0.48 23.49
N ASN A 8 7.23 -0.83 23.29
CA ASN A 8 8.58 -1.37 23.05
C ASN A 8 8.73 -2.25 21.78
N GLY A 9 7.74 -2.26 20.88
CA GLY A 9 7.91 -2.78 19.51
C GLY A 9 8.27 -4.28 19.38
N GLU A 10 7.85 -5.14 20.30
CA GLU A 10 7.93 -6.59 20.08
C GLU A 10 6.87 -6.96 19.02
N VAL A 11 7.33 -7.32 17.82
CA VAL A 11 6.45 -7.73 16.72
C VAL A 11 6.13 -9.21 16.88
N ASP A 12 4.89 -9.50 17.28
CA ASP A 12 4.39 -10.87 17.35
C ASP A 12 3.99 -11.39 15.96
N PHE A 13 4.80 -12.28 15.40
CA PHE A 13 4.51 -12.96 14.14
C PHE A 13 3.66 -14.24 14.29
N SER A 14 3.28 -14.61 15.53
CA SER A 14 2.46 -15.80 15.77
C SER A 14 0.99 -15.59 15.39
N THR A 15 0.56 -14.32 15.30
CA THR A 15 -0.77 -13.96 14.80
C THR A 15 -0.71 -13.72 13.28
N PRO A 16 -1.56 -14.40 12.48
CA PRO A 16 -1.66 -14.12 11.05
C PRO A 16 -1.95 -12.63 10.82
N ASN A 17 -1.07 -11.96 10.08
CA ASN A 17 -1.28 -10.55 9.76
C ASN A 17 -2.44 -10.42 8.76
N GLU A 18 -3.45 -9.63 9.10
CA GLU A 18 -4.62 -9.39 8.22
C GLU A 18 -4.27 -8.54 6.99
N TYR A 19 -3.10 -7.88 6.97
CA TYR A 19 -2.76 -6.95 5.92
C TYR A 19 -1.89 -7.58 4.82
N VAL A 20 -2.23 -7.24 3.58
CA VAL A 20 -1.38 -7.42 2.41
C VAL A 20 -0.91 -6.05 1.97
N GLY A 21 0.38 -5.89 1.70
CA GLY A 21 0.95 -4.61 1.29
C GLY A 21 2.03 -4.75 0.23
N ILE A 22 2.24 -3.65 -0.48
CA ILE A 22 3.32 -3.47 -1.45
C ILE A 22 4.08 -2.19 -1.13
N PHE A 23 5.36 -2.19 -1.49
CA PHE A 23 6.17 -0.98 -1.51
C PHE A 23 6.41 -0.59 -2.97
N LEU A 24 6.13 0.67 -3.27
CA LEU A 24 6.39 1.27 -4.57
C LEU A 24 7.58 2.22 -4.44
N GLN A 25 8.43 2.26 -5.45
CA GLN A 25 9.43 3.33 -5.56
C GLN A 25 8.71 4.68 -5.67
N ARG A 26 9.29 5.74 -5.09
CA ARG A 26 8.85 7.12 -5.39
C ARG A 26 9.24 7.49 -6.82
N SER A 27 8.35 7.16 -7.75
CA SER A 27 8.37 7.56 -9.17
C SER A 27 6.99 8.06 -9.57
N THR A 28 6.87 8.58 -10.80
CA THR A 28 5.59 8.99 -11.38
C THR A 28 4.59 7.83 -11.43
N GLU A 29 5.05 6.64 -11.82
CA GLU A 29 4.25 5.41 -11.89
C GLU A 29 3.83 4.94 -10.51
N GLY A 30 4.78 4.87 -9.56
CA GLY A 30 4.46 4.51 -8.17
C GLY A 30 3.46 5.46 -7.54
N GLU A 31 3.56 6.75 -7.85
CA GLU A 31 2.58 7.76 -7.45
C GLU A 31 1.19 7.55 -8.05
N ALA A 32 1.12 7.24 -9.34
CA ALA A 32 -0.15 6.96 -10.00
C ALA A 32 -0.84 5.74 -9.40
N VAL A 33 -0.11 4.64 -9.20
CA VAL A 33 -0.63 3.46 -8.52
C VAL A 33 -1.13 3.82 -7.12
N ALA A 34 -0.36 4.60 -6.35
CA ALA A 34 -0.74 5.03 -5.01
C ALA A 34 -2.03 5.87 -4.99
N ARG A 35 -2.21 6.80 -5.94
CA ARG A 35 -3.44 7.60 -6.07
C ARG A 35 -4.65 6.72 -6.40
N VAL A 36 -4.52 5.85 -7.41
CA VAL A 36 -5.59 4.91 -7.81
C VAL A 36 -5.97 3.98 -6.65
N LEU A 37 -5.00 3.44 -5.92
CA LEU A 37 -5.27 2.57 -4.77
C LEU A 37 -5.91 3.34 -3.61
N SER A 38 -5.47 4.58 -3.35
CA SER A 38 -6.07 5.45 -2.34
C SER A 38 -7.55 5.71 -2.63
N ASP A 39 -7.91 5.96 -3.89
CA ASP A 39 -9.31 6.16 -4.31
C ASP A 39 -10.18 4.90 -4.15
N GLN A 40 -9.55 3.73 -4.11
CA GLN A 40 -10.19 2.43 -3.85
C GLN A 40 -10.25 2.08 -2.35
N GLY A 41 -9.81 2.97 -1.45
CA GLY A 41 -9.84 2.77 -0.01
C GLY A 41 -8.66 1.96 0.55
N VAL A 42 -7.58 1.79 -0.22
CA VAL A 42 -6.32 1.22 0.27
C VAL A 42 -5.62 2.25 1.17
N GLU A 43 -5.03 1.80 2.27
CA GLU A 43 -4.23 2.68 3.12
C GLU A 43 -2.89 2.97 2.45
N VAL A 44 -2.60 4.26 2.22
CA VAL A 44 -1.39 4.72 1.54
C VAL A 44 -0.59 5.65 2.43
N SER A 45 0.72 5.38 2.56
CA SER A 45 1.67 6.21 3.28
C SER A 45 2.80 6.66 2.36
N PHE A 46 2.95 7.98 2.19
CA PHE A 46 3.98 8.57 1.35
C PHE A 46 5.26 8.82 2.16
N GLY A 47 6.25 7.94 1.97
CA GLY A 47 7.59 8.11 2.50
C GLY A 47 8.52 8.90 1.55
N ILE A 48 9.72 9.21 2.03
CA ILE A 48 10.74 9.94 1.25
C ILE A 48 11.22 9.11 0.05
N THR A 49 11.47 7.81 0.26
CA THR A 49 12.08 6.92 -0.75
C THR A 49 11.09 5.96 -1.37
N TYR A 50 10.05 5.58 -0.62
CA TYR A 50 9.06 4.59 -1.00
C TYR A 50 7.66 5.02 -0.58
N ILE A 51 6.67 4.46 -1.25
CA ILE A 51 5.25 4.56 -0.90
C ILE A 51 4.81 3.19 -0.39
N GLU A 52 4.22 3.16 0.79
CA GLU A 52 3.60 1.94 1.33
C GLU A 52 2.11 1.95 0.98
N CYS A 53 1.61 0.87 0.40
CA CYS A 53 0.19 0.67 0.15
C CYS A 53 -0.25 -0.65 0.80
N ARG A 54 -1.28 -0.64 1.65
CA ARG A 54 -1.77 -1.84 2.33
C ARG A 54 -3.29 -1.92 2.42
N ALA A 55 -3.81 -3.13 2.34
CA ALA A 55 -5.23 -3.43 2.43
C ALA A 55 -5.47 -4.66 3.30
N LYS A 56 -6.63 -4.73 3.95
CA LYS A 56 -7.04 -5.92 4.70
C LYS A 56 -7.40 -7.07 3.75
N ASN A 57 -6.88 -8.25 4.03
CA ASN A 57 -7.12 -9.54 3.38
C ASN A 57 -6.66 -9.65 1.93
N ARG A 58 -6.89 -8.63 1.10
CA ARG A 58 -6.57 -8.65 -0.32
C ARG A 58 -6.26 -7.25 -0.83
N LEU A 59 -5.17 -7.15 -1.60
CA LEU A 59 -4.87 -6.00 -2.45
C LEU A 59 -5.16 -6.39 -3.90
N HIS A 60 -5.90 -5.56 -4.62
CA HIS A 60 -6.21 -5.74 -6.03
C HIS A 60 -5.76 -4.51 -6.79
N ILE A 61 -4.98 -4.71 -7.85
CA ILE A 61 -4.44 -3.63 -8.69
C ILE A 61 -5.12 -3.74 -10.04
N ARG A 62 -5.85 -2.69 -10.43
CA ARG A 62 -6.50 -2.58 -11.73
C ARG A 62 -5.61 -1.75 -12.66
N PHE A 63 -4.95 -2.41 -13.60
CA PHE A 63 -4.00 -1.77 -14.51
C PHE A 63 -4.67 -0.82 -15.50
N ASP A 64 -5.94 -1.05 -15.84
CA ASP A 64 -6.73 -0.15 -16.67
C ASP A 64 -6.87 1.24 -16.03
N ASP A 65 -7.20 1.30 -14.73
CA ASP A 65 -7.28 2.56 -13.97
C ASP A 65 -5.93 3.27 -13.88
N ILE A 66 -4.84 2.49 -13.73
CA ILE A 66 -3.48 3.03 -13.69
C ILE A 66 -3.09 3.62 -15.05
N SER A 67 -3.47 2.96 -16.13
CA SER A 67 -3.21 3.42 -17.49
C SER A 67 -3.98 4.71 -17.79
N GLU A 68 -5.23 4.80 -17.34
CA GLU A 68 -6.04 6.03 -17.42
C GLU A 68 -5.40 7.19 -16.64
N GLU A 69 -4.96 6.94 -15.41
CA GLU A 69 -4.29 7.93 -14.56
C GLU A 69 -2.95 8.41 -15.15
N LEU A 70 -2.17 7.49 -15.74
CA LEU A 70 -0.87 7.84 -16.34
C LEU A 70 -0.97 8.41 -17.75
N GLY A 71 -2.10 8.18 -18.45
CA GLY A 71 -2.25 8.51 -19.86
C GLY A 71 -1.37 7.67 -20.80
N THR A 72 -0.92 6.50 -20.35
CA THR A 72 -0.14 5.53 -21.14
C THR A 72 -0.52 4.12 -20.74
N ASP A 73 -0.44 3.18 -21.68
CA ASP A 73 -0.73 1.78 -21.39
C ASP A 73 0.32 1.19 -20.44
N VAL A 74 -0.17 0.58 -19.36
CA VAL A 74 0.63 -0.15 -18.36
C VAL A 74 -0.06 -1.49 -18.10
N ASP A 75 0.73 -2.54 -17.93
CA ASP A 75 0.24 -3.85 -17.51
C ASP A 75 1.11 -4.45 -16.38
N GLY A 76 0.76 -5.66 -15.96
CA GLY A 76 1.45 -6.38 -14.90
C GLY A 76 2.50 -7.39 -15.40
N TYR A 77 2.90 -7.34 -16.68
CA TYR A 77 3.80 -8.31 -17.30
C TYR A 77 5.26 -7.84 -17.42
#